data_AF-A0A093BMK6-F1
#
_entry.id   AF-A0A093BMK6-F1
#
_cell.length_a   1.000
_cell.length_b   1.000
_cell.length_c   1.000
_cell.angle_alpha   90.00
_cell.angle_beta   90.00
_cell.angle_gamma   90.00
#
_symmetry.space_group_name_H-M   'P 1'
#
loop_
_entity.id
_entity.type
_entity.pdbx_description
1 polymer ?
#
loop_
_entity_poly.entity_id
_entity_poly.type
_entity_poly.pdbx_seq_one_letter_code
_entity_poly.pdbx_strand_id
1 'polypeptide(L)' 'EALDALFDVFADGKEAEKAAVQIRLLPALKEFQPVFKMRMRKEGKGQYSTDQLCVLDNVKMNLRRFIAYQETVGKTPT' A
#
# COMPACT_ATOMS: atom_id res chain seq x y z
N GLU A 1 -6.14 7.75 -3.00
CA GLU A 1 -5.65 8.27 -4.30
C GLU A 1 -4.20 7.89 -4.58
N ALA A 2 -3.17 8.57 -4.06
CA ALA A 2 -1.77 8.25 -4.42
C ALA A 2 -1.36 6.79 -4.15
N LEU A 3 -1.82 6.22 -3.02
CA LEU A 3 -1.58 4.80 -2.71
C LEU A 3 -2.33 3.86 -3.66
N ASP A 4 -3.59 4.17 -4.01
CA ASP A 4 -4.39 3.34 -4.92
C ASP A 4 -3.75 3.30 -6.31
N ALA A 5 -3.34 4.45 -6.85
CA ALA A 5 -2.64 4.52 -8.12
C ALA A 5 -1.32 3.74 -8.11
N LEU A 6 -0.58 3.77 -7.00
CA LEU A 6 0.63 2.98 -6.83
C LEU A 6 0.32 1.48 -6.85
N PHE A 7 -0.76 1.04 -6.19
CA PHE A 7 -1.16 -0.37 -6.21
C PHE A 7 -1.58 -0.80 -7.61
N ASP A 8 -2.35 0.03 -8.33
CA ASP A 8 -2.82 -0.27 -9.68
C ASP A 8 -1.64 -0.40 -10.65
N VAL A 9 -0.72 0.56 -10.65
CA VAL A 9 0.44 0.55 -11.55
C VAL A 9 1.34 -0.64 -11.29
N PHE A 10 1.72 -0.90 -10.03
CA PHE A 10 2.70 -1.95 -9.70
C PHE A 10 2.09 -3.35 -9.52
N ALA A 11 0.79 -3.50 -9.74
CA ALA A 11 0.12 -4.80 -9.92
C ALA A 11 -0.19 -5.10 -11.40
N ASP A 12 0.08 -4.18 -12.33
CA ASP A 12 -0.27 -4.33 -13.75
C ASP A 12 0.81 -5.09 -14.54
N GLY A 13 0.96 -6.38 -14.22
CA GLY A 13 1.76 -7.32 -14.98
C GLY A 13 3.27 -7.30 -14.69
N LYS A 14 3.97 -8.17 -15.43
CA LYS A 14 5.35 -8.59 -15.09
C LYS A 14 6.39 -7.47 -15.13
N GLU A 15 6.25 -6.51 -16.05
CA GLU A 15 7.22 -5.42 -16.16
C GLU A 15 7.08 -4.42 -15.02
N ALA A 16 5.85 -4.14 -14.58
CA ALA A 16 5.60 -3.33 -13.40
C ALA A 16 6.07 -4.05 -12.12
N GLU A 17 5.81 -5.35 -11.99
CA GLU A 17 6.34 -6.18 -10.90
C GLU A 17 7.87 -6.11 -10.81
N LYS A 18 8.59 -6.26 -11.95
CA LYS A 18 10.06 -6.12 -12.00
C LYS A 18 10.50 -4.73 -11.57
N ALA A 19 9.84 -3.68 -12.06
CA ALA A 19 10.14 -2.30 -11.67
C ALA A 19 9.96 -2.09 -10.16
N ALA A 20 8.89 -2.63 -9.56
CA ALA A 20 8.63 -2.56 -8.13
C ALA A 20 9.78 -3.17 -7.30
N VAL A 21 10.32 -4.30 -7.75
CA VAL A 21 11.49 -4.95 -7.12
C VAL A 21 12.74 -4.07 -7.25
N GLN A 22 13.02 -3.55 -8.45
CA GLN A 22 14.21 -2.73 -8.72
C GLN A 22 14.24 -1.44 -7.89
N ILE A 23 13.09 -0.77 -7.74
CA ILE A 23 12.98 0.45 -6.93
C ILE A 23 12.84 0.16 -5.42
N ARG A 24 12.87 -1.13 -5.03
CA ARG A 24 12.72 -1.59 -3.63
C ARG A 24 11.41 -1.11 -2.99
N LEU A 25 10.31 -1.22 -3.73
CA LEU A 25 8.99 -0.75 -3.29
C LEU A 25 8.51 -1.48 -2.03
N LEU A 26 8.69 -2.80 -1.95
CA LEU A 26 8.21 -3.61 -0.82
C LEU A 26 8.83 -3.20 0.54
N PRO A 27 10.16 -3.07 0.68
CA PRO A 27 10.76 -2.52 1.90
C PRO A 27 10.20 -1.15 2.29
N ALA A 28 10.08 -0.22 1.33
CA ALA A 28 9.55 1.12 1.59
C ALA A 28 8.10 1.09 2.10
N LEU A 29 7.24 0.24 1.51
CA LEU A 29 5.86 0.09 1.96
C LEU A 29 5.74 -0.54 3.36
N LYS A 30 6.64 -1.48 3.71
CA LYS A 30 6.69 -2.06 5.07
C LYS A 30 7.08 -1.02 6.13
N GLU A 31 8.03 -0.14 5.82
CA GLU A 31 8.41 0.97 6.69
C GLU A 31 7.31 2.03 6.81
N PHE A 32 6.61 2.29 5.70
CA PHE A 32 5.53 3.27 5.65
C PHE A 32 4.26 2.81 6.40
N GLN A 33 3.91 1.52 6.34
CA GLN A 33 2.68 0.96 6.92
C GLN A 33 2.43 1.37 8.41
N PRO A 34 3.39 1.26 9.35
CA PRO A 34 3.18 1.69 10.73
C PRO A 34 3.00 3.20 10.87
N VAL A 35 3.69 4.01 10.04
CA VAL A 35 3.55 5.48 10.02
C VAL A 35 2.15 5.88 9.56
N PHE A 36 1.67 5.28 8.47
CA PHE A 36 0.33 5.50 7.95
C PHE A 36 -0.76 5.18 8.99
N LYS A 37 -0.65 4.01 9.63
CA LYS A 37 -1.57 3.59 10.72
C LYS A 37 -1.55 4.58 11.89
N MET A 38 -0.37 5.07 12.27
CA MET A 38 -0.25 6.03 13.37
C MET A 38 -0.91 7.37 13.04
N ARG A 39 -0.70 7.89 11.82
CA ARG A 39 -1.33 9.14 11.38
C ARG A 39 -2.84 9.04 11.34
N MET A 40 -3.39 7.98 10.72
CA MET A 40 -4.85 7.73 10.71
C MET A 40 -5.45 7.73 12.13
N ARG A 41 -4.78 7.12 13.10
CA ARG A 41 -5.28 7.08 14.50
C ARG A 41 -5.25 8.45 15.17
N LYS A 42 -4.25 9.28 14.89
CA LYS A 42 -4.08 10.61 15.49
C LYS A 42 -5.04 11.63 14.87
N GLU A 43 -5.12 11.65 13.53
CA GLU A 43 -5.91 12.61 12.77
C GLU A 43 -7.39 12.20 12.69
N GLY A 44 -7.69 10.90 12.69
CA GLY A 44 -9.07 10.41 12.56
C GLY A 44 -9.97 10.63 13.76
N LYS A 45 -9.46 11.07 14.92
CA LYS A 45 -10.30 11.42 16.06
C LYS A 45 -10.94 12.79 15.85
N GLY A 46 -12.15 12.77 15.26
CA GLY A 46 -13.03 13.93 15.17
C GLY A 46 -12.78 14.87 14.00
N GLN A 47 -11.80 14.59 13.12
CA GLN A 47 -11.54 15.44 11.94
C GLN A 47 -12.11 14.89 10.62
N TYR A 48 -12.43 13.60 10.56
CA TYR A 48 -12.93 12.96 9.35
C TYR A 48 -14.39 12.52 9.49
N SER A 49 -15.14 12.69 8.40
CA SER A 49 -16.48 12.12 8.25
C SER A 49 -16.45 10.60 8.15
N THR A 50 -17.59 9.95 8.35
CA THR A 50 -17.74 8.49 8.21
C THR A 50 -17.28 7.99 6.84
N ASP A 51 -17.60 8.72 5.77
CA ASP A 51 -17.23 8.34 4.40
C ASP A 51 -15.71 8.40 4.19
N GLN A 52 -15.06 9.45 4.69
CA GLN A 52 -13.61 9.59 4.64
C GLN A 52 -12.93 8.47 5.44
N LEU A 53 -13.46 8.11 6.62
CA LEU A 53 -12.94 6.99 7.40
C LEU A 53 -13.07 5.66 6.64
N CYS A 54 -14.19 5.43 5.95
CA CYS A 54 -14.40 4.23 5.13
C CYS A 54 -13.36 4.13 4.00
N VAL A 55 -13.11 5.24 3.29
CA VAL A 55 -12.07 5.30 2.25
C VAL A 55 -10.70 5.00 2.84
N LEU A 56 -10.34 5.59 3.97
CA LEU A 56 -9.04 5.36 4.61
C LEU A 56 -8.88 3.91 5.09
N ASP A 57 -9.93 3.29 5.61
CA ASP A 57 -9.91 1.87 5.99
C ASP A 57 -9.76 0.95 4.78
N ASN A 58 -10.37 1.28 3.65
CA ASN A 58 -10.17 0.55 2.40
C ASN A 58 -8.72 0.66 1.91
N VAL A 59 -8.15 1.88 1.88
CA VAL A 59 -6.75 2.12 1.52
C VAL A 59 -5.80 1.33 2.43
N LYS A 60 -6.07 1.31 3.74
CA LYS A 60 -5.30 0.52 4.72
C LYS A 60 -5.38 -0.98 4.44
N MET A 61 -6.55 -1.48 4.07
CA MET A 61 -6.73 -2.89 3.70
C MET A 61 -5.97 -3.23 2.43
N ASN A 62 -6.04 -2.36 1.41
CA ASN A 62 -5.35 -2.52 0.15
C ASN A 62 -3.84 -2.47 0.31
N LEU A 63 -3.30 -1.57 1.13
CA LEU A 63 -1.87 -1.54 1.48
C LEU A 63 -1.40 -2.89 2.05
N ARG A 64 -2.16 -3.49 2.98
CA ARG A 64 -1.82 -4.79 3.55
C ARG A 64 -1.84 -5.90 2.48
N ARG A 65 -2.87 -5.90 1.63
CA ARG A 65 -2.99 -6.88 0.53
C ARG A 65 -1.86 -6.75 -0.47
N PHE A 66 -1.52 -5.52 -0.86
CA PHE A 66 -0.47 -5.25 -1.82
C PHE A 66 0.92 -5.63 -1.29
N ILE A 67 1.21 -5.37 -0.01
CA ILE A 67 2.45 -5.86 0.64
C ILE A 67 2.52 -7.39 0.56
N ALA A 68 1.44 -8.11 0.90
CA ALA A 68 1.42 -9.57 0.84
C ALA A 68 1.60 -10.10 -0.59
N TYR A 69 0.99 -9.44 -1.59
CA TYR A 69 1.19 -9.75 -3.00
C TYR A 69 2.65 -9.54 -3.45
N GLN A 70 3.26 -8.40 -3.11
CA GLN A 70 4.66 -8.14 -3.43
C GLN A 70 5.62 -9.14 -2.76
N GLU A 71 5.28 -9.66 -1.57
CA GLU A 71 6.03 -10.75 -0.93
C GLU A 71 5.97 -12.07 -1.70
N THR A 72 4.92 -12.33 -2.49
CA THR A 72 4.86 -13.52 -3.37
C THR A 72 5.64 -13.28 -4.65
N VAL A 73 5.55 -12.08 -5.24
CA VAL A 73 6.31 -11.69 -6.43
C VAL A 73 7.81 -11.87 -6.20
N GLY A 74 8.35 -11.31 -5.11
CA GLY A 74 9.79 -11.38 -4.80
C GLY A 74 10.34 -12.77 -4.47
N LYS A 75 9.49 -13.79 -4.33
CA LYS A 75 9.89 -15.19 -4.10
C LYS A 75 9.91 -16.03 -5.39
N THR A 76 9.38 -15.50 -6.49
CA THR A 76 9.35 -16.20 -7.77
C THR A 76 10.67 -15.94 -8.49
N PRO A 77 11.46 -16.96 -8.88
CA PRO A 77 12.66 -16.73 -9.68
C PRO A 77 12.23 -16.11 -11.02
N THR A 78 12.74 -14.92 -11.32
CA THR A 78 12.58 -14.26 -12.63
C THR A 78 13.40 -14.95 -13.70
#